data_AF-A0A4Y2ICY1-F1
#
_entry.id   AF-A0A4Y2ICY1-F1
#
_cell.length_a   1.000
_cell.length_b   1.000
_cell.length_c   1.000
_cell.angle_alpha   90.00
_cell.angle_beta   90.00
_cell.angle_gamma   90.00
#
_symmetry.space_group_name_H-M   'P 1'
#
loop_
_entity.id
_entity.type
_entity.pdbx_description
1 polymer ?
#
loop_
_entity_poly.entity_id
_entity_poly.type
_entity_poly.pdbx_seq_one_letter_code
_entity_poly.pdbx_strand_id
1 'polypeptide(L)'
;MKEVYGKQYLARCTIFRWCQRYEAGHVNIKDLPRPGHAHTVINSATISAVDELIRQNLRIKTREIAVELSISKGTLLHIFHKILGYGKFYAQWVTKHLSEYQKTARWELDPSATQESTLKPSTPFLRAGISASMSMAIIYSCTVPH
;
A
#
# COMPACT_ATOMS: atom_id res chain seq x y z
N MET A 1 19.23 -14.99 -44.19
CA MET A 1 18.28 -14.20 -43.37
C MET A 1 17.32 -13.37 -44.22
N LYS A 2 17.81 -12.43 -45.05
CA LYS A 2 16.96 -11.58 -45.89
C LYS A 2 16.13 -12.34 -46.93
N GLU A 3 16.65 -13.44 -47.47
CA GLU A 3 15.93 -14.27 -48.45
C GLU A 3 14.73 -15.01 -47.83
N VAL A 4 14.83 -15.43 -46.57
CA VAL A 4 13.78 -16.22 -45.89
C VAL A 4 12.77 -15.31 -45.17
N TYR A 5 13.24 -14.24 -44.53
CA TYR A 5 12.42 -13.35 -43.70
C TYR A 5 12.11 -11.98 -44.35
N GLY A 6 12.54 -11.78 -45.61
CA GLY A 6 12.30 -10.54 -46.34
C GLY A 6 12.85 -9.32 -45.62
N LYS A 7 11.97 -8.37 -45.28
CA LYS A 7 12.29 -7.14 -44.53
C LYS A 7 12.17 -7.31 -43.01
N GLN A 8 11.58 -8.40 -42.52
CA GLN A 8 11.30 -8.62 -41.11
C GLN A 8 12.36 -9.54 -40.48
N TYR A 9 13.63 -9.11 -40.50
CA TYR A 9 14.72 -9.84 -39.88
C TYR A 9 15.41 -8.98 -38.81
N LEU A 10 15.93 -9.64 -37.78
CA LEU A 10 16.69 -8.98 -36.72
C LEU A 10 18.05 -8.52 -37.24
N ALA A 11 18.55 -7.40 -36.72
CA ALA A 11 19.90 -6.94 -37.00
C ALA A 11 20.94 -8.02 -36.62
N ARG A 12 22.05 -8.10 -37.38
CA ARG A 12 23.11 -9.10 -37.17
C ARG A 12 23.67 -9.09 -35.74
N CYS A 13 23.81 -7.90 -35.14
CA CYS A 13 24.26 -7.74 -33.76
C CYS A 13 23.30 -8.38 -32.74
N THR A 14 21.99 -8.29 -32.98
CA THR A 14 20.97 -8.91 -32.12
C THR A 14 21.04 -10.42 -32.20
N ILE A 15 21.21 -10.98 -33.41
CA ILE A 15 21.35 -12.43 -33.63
C ILE A 15 22.59 -12.96 -32.90
N PHE A 16 23.73 -12.30 -33.06
CA PHE A 16 24.97 -12.70 -32.39
C PHE A 16 24.85 -12.69 -30.86
N ARG A 17 24.22 -11.65 -30.30
CA ARG A 17 23.96 -11.57 -28.86
C ARG A 17 23.03 -12.68 -28.36
N TRP A 18 22.07 -13.12 -29.18
CA TRP A 18 21.22 -14.27 -28.86
C TRP A 18 22.01 -15.58 -28.89
N CYS A 19 22.86 -15.81 -29.90
CA CYS A 19 23.73 -16.99 -29.96
C CYS A 19 24.63 -17.11 -28.72
N GLN A 20 25.29 -16.01 -28.33
CA GLN A 20 26.13 -15.99 -27.13
C GLN A 20 25.35 -16.32 -25.86
N ARG A 21 24.13 -15.80 -25.71
CA ARG A 21 23.26 -16.12 -24.56
C ARG A 21 22.87 -17.59 -24.54
N TYR A 22 22.55 -18.15 -25.70
CA TYR A 22 22.20 -19.55 -25.83
C TYR A 22 23.38 -20.46 -25.48
N GLU A 23 24.59 -20.15 -25.97
CA GLU A 23 25.83 -20.86 -25.61
C GLU A 23 26.14 -20.77 -24.11
N ALA A 24 25.80 -19.65 -23.47
CA ALA A 24 25.88 -19.48 -22.02
C ALA A 24 24.74 -20.18 -21.24
N GLY A 25 23.90 -20.99 -21.89
CA GLY A 25 22.82 -21.75 -21.26
C GLY A 25 21.53 -20.98 -21.01
N HIS A 26 21.42 -19.72 -21.46
CA HIS A 26 20.19 -18.95 -21.37
C HIS A 26 19.20 -19.34 -22.49
N VAL A 27 18.38 -20.35 -22.21
CA VAL A 27 17.37 -20.89 -23.15
C VAL A 27 16.00 -20.22 -23.04
N ASN A 28 15.80 -19.30 -22.08
CA ASN A 28 14.53 -18.62 -21.91
C ASN A 28 14.29 -17.64 -23.07
N ILE A 29 13.23 -17.92 -23.84
CA ILE A 29 12.80 -17.11 -24.99
C ILE A 29 12.07 -15.84 -24.55
N LYS A 30 11.45 -15.85 -23.36
CA LYS A 30 10.74 -14.67 -22.83
C LYS A 30 11.72 -13.64 -22.34
N ASP A 31 11.38 -12.37 -22.57
CA ASP A 31 12.12 -11.26 -21.98
C ASP A 31 12.17 -11.39 -20.45
N LEU A 32 13.35 -11.22 -19.89
CA LEU A 32 13.51 -11.08 -18.45
C LEU A 32 12.77 -9.82 -17.98
N PRO A 33 12.25 -9.82 -16.74
CA PRO A 33 11.65 -8.62 -16.17
C PRO A 33 12.64 -7.46 -16.28
N ARG A 34 12.24 -6.42 -17.02
CA ARG A 34 13.05 -5.22 -17.16
C ARG A 34 12.97 -4.42 -15.85
N PRO A 35 14.10 -4.07 -15.21
CA PRO A 35 14.06 -3.14 -14.10
C PRO A 35 13.49 -1.81 -14.60
N GLY A 36 12.36 -1.40 -14.00
CA GLY A 36 11.72 -0.12 -14.31
C GLY A 36 12.42 1.05 -13.63
N HIS A 37 12.13 2.27 -14.09
CA HIS A 37 12.70 3.51 -13.54
C HIS A 37 12.50 3.68 -12.02
N ALA A 38 11.39 3.16 -11.48
CA ALA A 38 11.09 3.20 -10.05
C ALA A 38 12.13 2.45 -9.20
N HIS A 39 12.79 1.41 -9.74
CA HIS A 39 13.81 0.64 -9.02
C HIS A 39 15.08 1.47 -8.74
N THR A 40 15.38 2.48 -9.55
CA THR A 40 16.58 3.32 -9.38
C THR A 40 16.38 4.42 -8.33
N VAL A 41 15.15 4.91 -8.15
CA VAL A 41 14.83 6.02 -7.24
C VAL A 41 14.49 5.54 -5.83
N ILE A 42 14.06 4.28 -5.68
CA ILE A 42 13.62 3.74 -4.40
C ILE A 42 14.78 3.03 -3.71
N ASN A 43 15.42 3.72 -2.75
CA ASN A 43 16.42 3.13 -1.86
C ASN A 43 15.77 2.66 -0.54
N SER A 44 16.40 1.72 0.17
CA SER A 44 15.99 1.27 1.50
C SER A 44 15.86 2.41 2.49
N ALA A 45 16.80 3.37 2.48
CA ALA A 45 16.75 4.57 3.32
C ALA A 45 15.47 5.38 3.09
N THR A 46 15.06 5.52 1.83
CA THR A 46 13.84 6.24 1.45
C THR A 46 12.59 5.51 1.91
N ILE A 47 12.56 4.18 1.80
CA ILE A 47 11.46 3.34 2.30
C ILE A 47 11.32 3.49 3.83
N SER A 48 12.43 3.42 4.56
CA SER A 48 12.44 3.58 6.02
C SER A 48 11.96 4.96 6.46
N ALA A 49 12.40 6.03 5.80
CA ALA A 49 11.93 7.38 6.10
C ALA A 49 10.41 7.53 5.87
N VAL A 50 9.87 6.93 4.81
CA VAL A 50 8.41 6.91 4.58
C VAL A 50 7.68 6.15 5.68
N ASP A 51 8.18 4.98 6.10
CA ASP A 51 7.55 4.18 7.17
C ASP A 51 7.59 4.90 8.52
N GLU A 52 8.69 5.56 8.85
CA GLU A 52 8.83 6.34 10.08
C GLU A 52 7.85 7.52 10.14
N LEU A 53 7.71 8.27 9.05
CA LEU A 53 6.75 9.39 8.96
C LEU A 53 5.30 8.93 9.16
N ILE A 54 4.94 7.76 8.62
CA ILE A 54 3.61 7.18 8.85
C ILE A 54 3.44 6.77 10.31
N ARG A 55 4.44 6.11 10.92
CA ARG A 55 4.37 5.68 12.33
C ARG A 55 4.26 6.84 13.30
N GLN A 56 4.97 7.94 13.03
CA GLN A 56 4.89 9.15 13.85
C GLN A 56 3.52 9.82 13.73
N ASN A 57 2.94 9.85 12.53
CA ASN A 57 1.65 10.49 12.27
C ASN A 57 0.81 9.67 11.28
N LEU A 58 -0.05 8.79 11.80
CA LEU A 58 -0.94 7.97 10.97
C LEU A 58 -1.91 8.77 10.08
N ARG A 59 -2.07 10.07 10.37
CA ARG A 59 -2.94 11.03 9.66
C ARG A 59 -2.22 11.88 8.61
N ILE A 60 -0.94 11.65 8.38
CA ILE A 60 -0.13 12.44 7.44
C ILE A 60 -0.65 12.32 6.01
N LYS A 61 -0.66 13.42 5.25
CA LYS A 61 -1.12 13.43 3.86
C LYS A 61 0.03 13.05 2.95
N THR A 62 -0.29 12.32 1.87
CA THR A 62 0.70 11.95 0.83
C THR A 62 1.49 13.14 0.28
N ARG A 63 0.87 14.32 0.21
CA ARG A 63 1.53 15.55 -0.26
C ARG A 63 2.61 16.05 0.70
N GLU A 64 2.41 15.86 2.00
CA GLU A 64 3.36 16.32 3.03
C GLU A 64 4.62 15.47 2.95
N ILE A 65 4.45 14.15 2.87
CA ILE A 65 5.56 13.20 2.65
C ILE A 65 6.28 13.48 1.32
N ALA A 66 5.53 13.79 0.25
CA ALA A 66 6.12 14.09 -1.06
C ALA A 66 7.04 15.32 -1.03
N VAL A 67 6.64 16.36 -0.30
CA VAL A 67 7.43 17.57 -0.13
C VAL A 67 8.63 17.31 0.78
N GLU A 68 8.41 16.66 1.93
CA GLU A 68 9.44 16.40 2.92
C GLU A 68 10.59 15.53 2.39
N LEU A 69 10.25 14.48 1.64
CA LEU A 69 11.26 13.58 1.07
C LEU A 69 11.69 13.97 -0.35
N SER A 70 11.10 15.02 -0.93
CA SER A 70 11.30 15.44 -2.32
C SER A 70 11.07 14.30 -3.34
N ILE A 71 10.03 13.50 -3.11
CA ILE A 71 9.68 12.33 -3.92
C ILE A 71 8.43 12.60 -4.74
N SER A 72 8.38 12.07 -5.96
CA SER A 72 7.16 12.13 -6.78
C SER A 72 5.99 11.38 -6.13
N LYS A 73 4.77 11.89 -6.29
CA LYS A 73 3.56 11.22 -5.82
C LYS A 73 3.42 9.78 -6.33
N GLY A 74 3.82 9.52 -7.57
CA GLY A 74 3.76 8.18 -8.17
C GLY A 74 4.68 7.18 -7.45
N THR A 75 5.89 7.61 -7.12
CA THR A 75 6.85 6.80 -6.35
C THR A 75 6.32 6.51 -4.95
N LEU A 76 5.72 7.49 -4.28
CA LEU A 76 5.12 7.28 -2.95
C LEU A 76 3.95 6.28 -2.97
N LEU A 77 3.07 6.36 -3.98
CA LEU A 77 1.99 5.39 -4.14
C LEU A 77 2.54 3.97 -4.38
N HIS A 78 3.64 3.85 -5.13
CA HIS A 78 4.33 2.58 -5.30
C HIS A 78 4.89 2.06 -3.98
N ILE A 79 5.57 2.90 -3.20
CA ILE A 79 6.11 2.53 -1.88
C ILE A 79 4.99 2.09 -0.93
N PHE A 80 3.90 2.85 -0.82
CA PHE A 80 2.79 2.50 0.06
C PHE A 80 2.18 1.15 -0.28
N HIS A 81 1.79 0.94 -1.54
CA HIS A 81 0.99 -0.23 -1.90
C HIS A 81 1.79 -1.46 -2.28
N LYS A 82 2.98 -1.30 -2.87
CA LYS A 82 3.78 -2.43 -3.37
C LYS A 82 4.88 -2.86 -2.42
N ILE A 83 5.42 -1.93 -1.63
CA ILE A 83 6.56 -2.22 -0.74
C ILE A 83 6.09 -2.38 0.70
N LEU A 84 5.36 -1.39 1.23
CA LEU A 84 4.95 -1.37 2.64
C LEU A 84 3.58 -2.01 2.91
N GLY A 85 2.76 -2.23 1.87
CA GLY A 85 1.44 -2.84 2.02
C GLY A 85 0.40 -1.98 2.76
N TYR A 86 0.62 -0.67 2.84
CA TYR A 86 -0.31 0.26 3.48
C TYR A 86 -1.58 0.44 2.64
N GLY A 87 -2.72 0.29 3.32
CA GLY A 87 -4.04 0.62 2.81
C GLY A 87 -4.48 1.99 3.31
N LYS A 88 -5.29 2.69 2.49
CA LYS A 88 -5.93 3.93 2.92
C LYS A 88 -7.25 3.60 3.61
N PHE A 89 -7.34 3.87 4.91
CA PHE A 89 -8.58 3.67 5.68
C PHE A 89 -9.16 5.01 6.13
N TYR A 90 -10.48 5.03 6.29
CA TYR A 90 -11.19 6.15 6.88
C TYR A 90 -11.36 5.88 8.38
N ALA A 91 -10.98 6.84 9.22
CA ALA A 91 -11.20 6.75 10.65
C ALA A 91 -12.70 6.57 10.95
N GLN A 92 -13.04 5.66 11.87
CA GLN A 92 -14.41 5.52 12.36
C GLN A 92 -14.77 6.74 13.21
N TRP A 93 -15.98 7.27 13.01
CA TRP A 93 -16.52 8.35 13.84
C TRP A 93 -16.73 7.85 15.27
N VAL A 94 -16.16 8.57 16.24
CA VAL A 94 -16.40 8.33 17.67
C VAL A 94 -17.27 9.45 18.21
N THR A 95 -18.48 9.11 18.65
CA THR A 95 -19.57 10.05 18.97
C THR A 95 -19.26 10.99 20.15
N LYS A 96 -18.33 10.65 21.04
CA LYS A 96 -17.96 11.49 22.19
C LYS A 96 -16.48 11.34 22.53
N HIS A 97 -15.82 12.46 22.83
CA HIS A 97 -14.50 12.45 23.46
C HIS A 97 -14.68 12.13 24.95
N LEU A 98 -14.45 10.87 25.32
CA LEU A 98 -14.66 10.40 26.70
C LEU A 98 -13.56 10.92 27.62
N SER A 99 -13.96 11.47 28.77
CA SER A 99 -13.01 11.74 29.86
C SER A 99 -12.52 10.43 30.47
N GLU A 100 -11.38 10.45 31.16
CA GLU A 100 -10.83 9.25 31.82
C GLU A 100 -11.82 8.63 32.80
N TYR A 101 -12.52 9.45 33.60
CA TYR A 101 -13.59 8.99 34.48
C TYR A 101 -14.71 8.24 33.73
N GLN A 102 -15.13 8.73 32.56
CA GLN A 102 -16.14 8.07 31.73
C GLN A 102 -15.65 6.77 31.08
N LYS A 103 -14.32 6.61 30.90
CA LYS A 103 -13.73 5.36 30.42
C LYS A 103 -13.68 4.31 31.54
N THR A 104 -13.29 4.71 32.75
CA THR A 104 -13.25 3.82 33.92
C THR A 104 -14.64 3.35 34.32
N ALA A 105 -15.64 4.25 34.36
CA ALA A 105 -17.02 3.89 34.65
C ALA A 105 -17.62 2.93 33.61
N ARG A 106 -17.17 2.98 32.34
CA ARG A 106 -17.55 1.99 31.32
C ARG A 106 -16.96 0.62 31.58
N TRP A 107 -15.70 0.54 31.99
CA TRP A 107 -15.07 -0.73 32.33
C TRP A 107 -15.69 -1.37 33.57
N GLU A 108 -16.07 -0.57 34.57
CA GLU A 108 -16.66 -1.07 35.83
C GLU A 108 -18.13 -1.51 35.69
N LEU A 109 -18.86 -1.06 34.65
CA LEU A 109 -20.26 -1.45 34.42
C LEU A 109 -20.42 -2.77 33.65
N ASP A 110 -19.33 -3.35 33.10
CA ASP A 110 -19.36 -4.60 32.32
C ASP A 110 -18.55 -5.77 32.94
N PRO A 111 -18.83 -6.25 34.17
CA PRO A 111 -18.37 -7.57 34.59
C PRO A 111 -19.30 -8.72 34.12
N SER A 112 -20.52 -8.43 33.65
CA SER A 112 -21.50 -9.47 33.25
C SER A 112 -21.45 -9.87 31.77
N ALA A 113 -20.76 -9.13 30.90
CA ALA A 113 -20.68 -9.42 29.46
C ALA A 113 -19.65 -10.52 29.08
N THR A 114 -19.34 -11.44 29.99
CA THR A 114 -18.49 -12.62 29.72
C THR A 114 -19.27 -13.93 29.70
N GLN A 115 -20.60 -13.92 29.82
CA GLN A 115 -21.40 -15.12 29.58
C GLN A 115 -22.50 -14.91 28.55
N GLU A 116 -22.56 -15.90 27.64
CA GLU A 116 -23.54 -16.15 26.58
C GLU A 116 -23.46 -15.30 25.30
N SER A 117 -23.67 -15.81 24.10
CA SER A 117 -23.63 -17.15 23.51
C SER A 117 -23.82 -16.92 22.01
N THR A 118 -23.36 -17.88 21.21
CA THR A 118 -23.64 -18.03 19.78
C THR A 118 -25.07 -17.64 19.36
N LEU A 119 -25.25 -16.63 18.49
CA LEU A 119 -26.24 -16.59 17.40
C LEU A 119 -26.10 -15.30 16.53
N LYS A 120 -26.39 -15.46 15.24
CA LYS A 120 -26.02 -14.68 14.03
C LYS A 120 -26.42 -13.18 13.98
N PRO A 121 -25.78 -12.37 13.09
CA PRO A 121 -26.06 -10.94 12.97
C PRO A 121 -27.29 -10.69 12.09
N SER A 122 -28.24 -9.88 12.54
CA SER A 122 -29.24 -9.31 11.63
C SER A 122 -29.75 -7.94 12.10
N THR A 123 -29.72 -7.03 11.12
CA THR A 123 -30.47 -5.76 11.01
C THR A 123 -29.78 -4.47 11.50
N PRO A 124 -29.53 -3.49 10.59
CA PRO A 124 -28.88 -2.23 10.93
C PRO A 124 -29.91 -1.18 11.37
N PHE A 125 -29.82 -0.69 12.61
CA PHE A 125 -30.54 0.51 13.01
C PHE A 125 -29.72 1.75 12.60
N LEU A 126 -29.95 2.24 11.37
CA LEU A 126 -29.49 3.57 10.96
C LEU A 126 -30.53 4.61 11.41
N ARG A 127 -30.22 5.38 12.46
CA ARG A 127 -30.88 6.69 12.66
C ARG A 127 -30.02 7.75 11.98
N ALA A 128 -30.54 8.32 10.89
CA ALA A 128 -29.92 9.41 10.17
C ALA A 128 -29.82 10.65 11.07
N GLY A 129 -28.60 11.01 11.46
CA GLY A 129 -28.27 12.31 12.04
C GLY A 129 -27.26 12.99 11.14
N ILE A 130 -27.71 13.93 10.31
CA ILE A 130 -26.82 14.80 9.56
C ILE A 130 -26.26 15.83 10.55
N SER A 131 -24.99 15.71 10.91
CA SER A 131 -24.22 16.75 11.58
C SER A 131 -22.91 16.92 10.83
N ALA A 132 -22.79 18.04 10.12
CA ALA A 132 -21.64 18.37 9.31
C ALA A 132 -20.54 18.98 10.19
N SER A 133 -19.41 18.29 10.32
CA SER A 133 -18.10 18.90 10.51
C SER A 133 -17.05 17.95 9.93
N MET A 134 -16.57 18.29 8.72
CA MET A 134 -15.68 17.47 7.92
C MET A 134 -14.29 17.39 8.55
N SER A 135 -13.92 16.21 9.03
CA SER A 135 -12.52 15.82 9.17
C SER A 135 -12.39 14.33 8.90
N MET A 136 -12.38 13.97 7.62
CA MET A 136 -11.99 12.65 7.12
C MET A 136 -10.49 12.47 7.42
N ALA A 137 -10.16 11.95 8.60
CA ALA A 137 -8.80 11.55 8.91
C ALA A 137 -8.49 10.25 8.15
N ILE A 138 -7.48 10.32 7.28
CA ILE A 138 -6.92 9.16 6.59
C ILE A 138 -6.05 8.44 7.60
N ILE A 139 -6.28 7.15 7.83
CA ILE A 139 -5.41 6.31 8.66
C ILE A 139 -4.75 5.32 7.72
N TYR A 140 -3.42 5.27 7.72
CA TYR A 140 -2.68 4.16 7.12
C TYR A 140 -2.61 3.02 8.15
N SER A 141 -3.19 1.86 7.84
CA SER A 141 -2.94 0.64 8.59
C SER A 141 -2.31 -0.40 7.66
N CYS A 142 -1.35 -1.14 8.20
CA CYS A 142 -0.66 -2.18 7.47
C CYS A 142 -1.63 -3.34 7.27
N THR A 143 -2.01 -3.58 6.01
CA THR A 143 -2.77 -4.78 5.67
C THR A 143 -1.78 -5.93 5.72
N VAL A 144 -1.79 -6.70 6.81
CA VAL A 144 -1.01 -7.93 6.91
C VAL A 144 -1.39 -8.80 5.70
N PRO A 145 -0.44 -9.17 4.82
CA PRO A 145 -0.74 -10.09 3.75
C PRO A 145 -0.93 -11.48 4.37
N HIS A 146 -2.08 -12.09 4.10
CA HIS A 146 -2.33 -13.52 4.32
C HIS A 146 -1.44 -14.38 3.42
#